data_AF-A0A7J4VQX2-F1
#
_entry.id   AF-A0A7J4VQX2-F1
#
_cell.length_a   1.000
_cell.length_b   1.000
_cell.length_c   1.000
_cell.angle_alpha   90.00
_cell.angle_beta   90.00
_cell.angle_gamma   90.00
#
_symmetry.space_group_name_H-M   'P 1'
#
loop_
_entity.id
_entity.type
_entity.pdbx_description
1 polymer ?
#
loop_
_entity_poly.entity_id
_entity_poly.type
_entity_poly.pdbx_seq_one_letter_code
_entity_poly.pdbx_strand_id
1 'polypeptide(L)'
;MFVMREDGKIVGAFASEQEFATEELSDDSAELVAFLNPTAPAVYIIPKMVLWTRLSDAEANTVDAAMATQSAKLRGIWNSASEVRSDSEFFGTLEAFLTSVLGADRATQLLQP
;
A
#
# COMPACT_ATOMS: atom_id res chain seq x y z
N MET A 1 -6.79 1.07 30.37
CA MET A 1 -6.34 -0.09 29.54
C MET A 1 -4.92 -0.52 29.93
N PHE A 2 -4.59 -1.81 29.93
CA PHE A 2 -3.22 -2.30 30.15
C PHE A 2 -2.49 -2.49 28.83
N VAL A 3 -1.23 -2.08 28.71
CA VAL A 3 -0.48 -2.13 27.45
C VAL A 3 0.77 -3.00 27.54
N MET A 4 1.06 -3.72 26.46
CA MET A 4 2.34 -4.41 26.23
C MET A 4 3.21 -3.53 25.33
N ARG A 5 4.51 -3.43 25.65
CA ARG A 5 5.47 -2.69 24.85
C ARG A 5 6.60 -3.57 24.32
N GLU A 6 7.02 -3.29 23.10
CA GLU A 6 8.29 -3.75 22.51
C GLU A 6 9.00 -2.54 21.92
N ASP A 7 10.31 -2.40 22.18
CA ASP A 7 11.14 -1.27 21.74
C ASP A 7 10.50 0.12 22.02
N GLY A 8 9.83 0.24 23.17
CA GLY A 8 9.18 1.47 23.62
C GLY A 8 7.84 1.78 22.95
N LYS A 9 7.33 0.94 22.04
CA LYS A 9 6.05 1.11 21.35
C LYS A 9 4.99 0.16 21.89
N ILE A 10 3.74 0.61 21.96
CA ILE A 10 2.61 -0.28 22.26
C ILE A 10 2.49 -1.32 21.14
N VAL A 11 2.47 -2.60 21.51
CA VAL A 11 2.23 -3.75 20.61
C VAL A 11 0.98 -4.55 20.98
N GLY A 12 0.38 -4.27 22.14
CA GLY A 12 -0.86 -4.89 22.60
C GLY A 12 -1.56 -4.03 23.64
N ALA A 13 -2.90 -4.12 23.67
CA ALA A 13 -3.76 -3.44 24.64
C ALA A 13 -4.81 -4.42 25.18
N PHE A 14 -4.97 -4.48 26.50
CA PHE A 14 -5.72 -5.50 27.22
C PHE A 14 -6.64 -4.86 28.27
N ALA A 15 -7.87 -5.37 28.36
CA ALA A 15 -8.88 -4.85 29.30
C ALA A 15 -8.55 -5.15 30.78
N SER A 16 -7.61 -6.07 31.03
CA SER A 16 -7.13 -6.44 32.36
C SER A 16 -5.63 -6.69 32.35
N GLU A 17 -4.99 -6.53 33.51
CA GLU A 17 -3.57 -6.75 33.71
C GLU A 17 -3.13 -8.15 33.25
N GLN A 18 -1.99 -8.21 32.56
CA GLN A 18 -1.32 -9.45 32.15
C GLN A 18 0.13 -9.43 32.64
N GLU A 19 0.78 -10.59 32.71
CA GLU A 19 2.22 -10.69 33.09
C GLU A 19 3.13 -9.84 32.18
N PHE A 20 2.76 -9.70 30.91
CA PHE A 20 3.48 -8.92 29.89
C PHE A 20 2.84 -7.55 29.59
N ALA A 21 1.78 -7.16 30.32
CA ALA A 21 1.07 -5.90 30.15
C ALA A 21 0.60 -5.39 31.53
N THR A 22 1.52 -4.78 32.26
CA THR A 22 1.28 -4.22 33.61
C THR A 22 1.19 -2.71 33.62
N GLU A 23 1.62 -2.03 32.54
CA GLU A 23 1.48 -0.59 32.39
C GLU A 23 0.01 -0.24 32.09
N GLU A 24 -0.62 0.50 32.99
CA GLU A 24 -1.95 1.03 32.78
C GLU A 24 -1.87 2.41 32.13
N LEU A 25 -2.52 2.55 30.97
CA LEU A 25 -2.78 3.82 30.32
C LEU A 25 -4.26 4.18 30.43
N SER A 26 -4.52 5.47 30.63
CA SER A 26 -5.87 6.01 30.52
C SER A 26 -6.43 5.76 29.12
N ASP A 27 -7.73 5.50 29.04
CA ASP A 27 -8.42 5.20 27.78
C ASP A 27 -8.42 6.40 26.80
N ASP A 28 -8.18 7.61 27.29
CA ASP A 28 -8.02 8.84 26.51
C ASP A 28 -6.56 9.21 26.22
N SER A 29 -5.58 8.40 26.64
CA SER A 29 -4.17 8.67 26.37
C SER A 29 -3.90 8.68 24.86
N ALA A 30 -3.24 9.73 24.39
CA ALA A 30 -3.03 9.94 22.95
C ALA A 30 -2.30 8.76 22.28
N GLU A 31 -1.37 8.12 22.98
CA GLU A 31 -0.63 6.97 22.48
C GLU A 31 -1.51 5.72 22.34
N LEU A 32 -2.35 5.42 23.35
CA LEU A 32 -3.28 4.29 23.30
C LEU A 32 -4.34 4.51 22.22
N VAL A 33 -4.88 5.73 22.12
CA VAL A 33 -5.86 6.09 21.08
C VAL A 33 -5.26 5.91 19.69
N ALA A 34 -4.00 6.31 19.49
CA ALA A 34 -3.29 6.11 18.22
C ALA A 34 -3.03 4.63 17.91
N PHE A 35 -2.68 3.82 18.91
CA PHE A 35 -2.49 2.37 18.74
C PHE A 35 -3.80 1.66 18.38
N LEU A 36 -4.90 1.98 19.06
CA LEU A 36 -6.21 1.37 18.83
C LEU A 36 -6.89 1.87 17.55
N ASN A 37 -6.56 3.09 17.10
CA ASN A 37 -7.07 3.69 15.87
C ASN A 37 -5.90 4.07 14.94
N PRO A 38 -5.24 3.08 14.29
CA PRO A 38 -4.20 3.40 13.33
C PRO A 38 -4.78 4.28 12.21
N THR A 39 -4.09 5.36 11.87
CA THR A 39 -4.50 6.21 10.74
C THR A 39 -4.41 5.36 9.48
N ALA A 40 -5.53 5.22 8.76
CA ALA A 40 -5.53 4.54 7.48
C ALA A 40 -4.54 5.24 6.54
N PRO A 41 -3.75 4.49 5.74
CA PRO A 41 -2.86 5.11 4.77
C PRO A 41 -3.66 6.03 3.86
N ALA A 42 -3.14 7.23 3.60
CA ALA A 42 -3.80 8.20 2.75
C ALA A 42 -3.99 7.60 1.35
N VAL A 43 -5.24 7.54 0.88
CA VAL A 43 -5.55 7.08 -0.47
C VAL A 43 -5.13 8.15 -1.47
N TYR A 44 -4.33 7.77 -2.45
CA TYR A 44 -3.94 8.64 -3.55
C TYR A 44 -4.35 8.05 -4.91
N ILE A 45 -4.45 8.94 -5.89
CA ILE A 45 -4.92 8.61 -7.24
C ILE A 45 -3.84 9.01 -8.23
N ILE A 46 -3.44 8.07 -9.07
CA ILE A 46 -2.48 8.31 -10.15
C ILE A 46 -3.23 8.24 -11.48
N PRO A 47 -3.32 9.35 -12.24
CA PRO A 47 -3.82 9.29 -13.61
C PRO A 47 -2.96 8.32 -14.44
N LYS A 48 -3.58 7.44 -15.23
CA LYS A 48 -2.83 6.47 -16.05
C LYS A 48 -1.84 7.17 -17.01
N MET A 49 -2.17 8.37 -17.45
CA MET A 49 -1.26 9.22 -18.24
C MET A 49 0.05 9.52 -17.50
N VAL A 50 0.01 9.76 -16.18
CA VAL A 50 1.21 10.02 -15.37
C VAL A 50 2.10 8.78 -15.29
N LEU A 51 1.52 7.58 -15.26
CA LEU A 51 2.31 6.34 -15.32
C LEU A 51 3.09 6.24 -16.64
N TRP A 52 2.42 6.55 -17.76
CA TRP A 52 3.08 6.54 -19.08
C TRP A 52 4.16 7.60 -19.22
N THR A 53 3.98 8.80 -18.67
CA THR A 53 4.98 9.87 -18.76
C THR A 53 6.20 9.62 -17.86
N ARG A 54 6.06 8.79 -16.82
CA ARG A 54 7.17 8.38 -15.95
C ARG A 54 8.03 7.28 -16.56
N LEU A 55 7.50 6.52 -17.52
CA LEU A 55 8.24 5.49 -18.25
C LEU A 55 9.14 6.13 -19.32
N SER A 56 10.34 5.59 -19.49
CA SER A 56 11.09 5.81 -20.73
C SER A 56 10.48 5.00 -21.89
N ASP A 57 10.78 5.37 -23.14
CA ASP A 57 10.25 4.66 -24.31
C ASP A 57 10.57 3.16 -24.30
N ALA A 58 11.77 2.79 -23.83
CA ALA A 58 12.18 1.40 -23.71
C ALA A 58 11.35 0.64 -22.64
N GLU A 59 11.10 1.26 -21.50
CA GLU A 59 10.26 0.69 -20.45
C GLU A 59 8.80 0.61 -20.90
N ALA A 60 8.28 1.62 -21.60
CA ALA A 60 6.93 1.63 -22.15
C ALA A 60 6.71 0.48 -23.14
N ASN A 61 7.65 0.26 -24.07
CA ASN A 61 7.60 -0.88 -24.99
C ASN A 61 7.64 -2.23 -24.25
N THR A 62 8.46 -2.33 -23.20
CA THR A 62 8.57 -3.55 -22.38
C THR A 62 7.27 -3.83 -21.62
N VAL A 63 6.69 -2.80 -21.00
CA VAL A 63 5.42 -2.86 -20.29
C VAL A 63 4.27 -3.23 -21.23
N ASP A 64 4.21 -2.62 -22.42
CA ASP A 64 3.15 -2.91 -23.40
C ASP A 64 3.21 -4.37 -23.88
N ALA A 65 4.42 -4.85 -24.23
CA ALA A 65 4.63 -6.23 -24.62
C ALA A 65 4.26 -7.22 -23.49
N ALA A 66 4.64 -6.94 -22.25
CA ALA A 66 4.29 -7.78 -21.10
C ALA A 66 2.80 -7.72 -20.75
N MET A 67 2.15 -6.57 -20.96
CA MET A 67 0.70 -6.42 -20.75
C MET A 67 -0.08 -7.24 -21.78
N ALA A 68 0.40 -7.34 -23.02
CA ALA A 68 -0.25 -8.11 -24.07
C ALA A 68 -0.38 -9.61 -23.74
N THR A 69 0.51 -10.16 -22.90
CA THR A 69 0.47 -11.57 -22.47
C THR A 69 -0.42 -11.81 -21.24
N GLN A 70 -0.96 -10.75 -20.64
CA GLN A 70 -1.80 -10.87 -19.45
C GLN A 70 -3.20 -11.40 -19.78
N SER A 71 -3.89 -11.87 -18.74
CA SER A 71 -5.29 -12.31 -18.85
C SER A 71 -6.17 -11.22 -19.47
N ALA A 72 -7.22 -11.63 -20.19
CA ALA A 72 -8.16 -10.71 -20.81
C ALA A 72 -8.79 -9.73 -19.78
N LYS A 73 -9.01 -10.19 -18.54
CA LYS A 73 -9.51 -9.36 -17.45
C LYS A 73 -8.54 -8.23 -17.12
N LEU A 74 -7.26 -8.53 -16.89
CA LEU A 74 -6.27 -7.53 -16.52
C LEU A 74 -6.04 -6.52 -17.66
N ARG A 75 -5.94 -7.00 -18.90
CA ARG A 75 -5.84 -6.12 -20.09
C ARG A 75 -7.07 -5.23 -20.23
N GLY A 76 -8.27 -5.77 -20.00
CA GLY A 76 -9.53 -5.02 -20.03
C GLY A 76 -9.53 -3.87 -19.03
N ILE A 77 -9.17 -4.14 -17.76
CA ILE A 77 -9.08 -3.12 -16.70
C ILE A 77 -8.00 -2.09 -17.04
N TRP A 78 -6.80 -2.55 -17.44
CA TRP A 78 -5.72 -1.65 -17.84
C TRP A 78 -6.18 -0.69 -18.94
N ASN A 79 -6.80 -1.20 -20.00
CA ASN A 79 -7.21 -0.42 -21.16
C ASN A 79 -8.35 0.56 -20.86
N SER A 80 -9.28 0.21 -19.95
CA SER A 80 -10.41 1.08 -19.61
C SER A 80 -10.10 2.09 -18.50
N ALA A 81 -9.11 1.83 -17.66
CA ALA A 81 -8.75 2.70 -16.55
C ALA A 81 -8.21 4.05 -17.02
N SER A 82 -8.80 5.14 -16.53
CA SER A 82 -8.24 6.49 -16.62
C SER A 82 -7.27 6.81 -15.49
N GLU A 83 -7.41 6.12 -14.36
CA GLU A 83 -6.67 6.36 -13.12
C GLU A 83 -6.48 5.06 -12.33
N VAL A 84 -5.52 5.07 -11.41
CA VAL A 84 -5.22 3.99 -10.48
C VAL A 84 -5.30 4.54 -9.08
N ARG A 85 -6.12 3.93 -8.23
CA ARG A 85 -6.26 4.31 -6.83
C ARG A 85 -5.46 3.38 -5.93
N SER A 86 -4.70 3.90 -4.98
CA SER A 86 -3.83 3.12 -4.09
C SER A 86 -4.58 2.12 -3.19
N ASP A 87 -5.88 2.30 -3.00
CA ASP A 87 -6.76 1.41 -2.21
C ASP A 87 -7.44 0.31 -3.05
N SER A 88 -7.21 0.26 -4.36
CA SER A 88 -7.88 -0.69 -5.26
C SER A 88 -7.14 -2.01 -5.39
N GLU A 89 -7.88 -3.11 -5.57
CA GLU A 89 -7.30 -4.44 -5.92
C GLU A 89 -6.44 -4.37 -7.19
N PHE A 90 -6.82 -3.49 -8.12
CA PHE A 90 -6.07 -3.26 -9.34
C PHE A 90 -4.69 -2.65 -9.09
N PHE A 91 -4.54 -1.77 -8.10
CA PHE A 91 -3.25 -1.19 -7.75
C PHE A 91 -2.26 -2.27 -7.31
N GLY A 92 -2.65 -3.16 -6.40
CA GLY A 92 -1.79 -4.26 -5.96
C GLY A 92 -1.44 -5.22 -7.11
N THR A 93 -2.39 -5.49 -8.01
CA THR A 93 -2.13 -6.28 -9.22
C THR A 93 -1.15 -5.59 -10.16
N LEU A 94 -1.29 -4.28 -10.35
CA LEU A 94 -0.42 -3.48 -11.20
C LEU A 94 0.98 -3.35 -10.60
N GLU A 95 1.11 -3.18 -9.29
CA GLU A 95 2.40 -3.17 -8.58
C GLU A 95 3.14 -4.49 -8.75
N ALA A 96 2.47 -5.61 -8.55
CA ALA A 96 3.07 -6.94 -8.75
C ALA A 96 3.50 -7.15 -10.21
N PHE A 97 2.67 -6.72 -11.16
CA PHE A 97 3.01 -6.75 -12.58
C PHE A 97 4.22 -5.88 -12.92
N LEU A 98 4.25 -4.61 -12.48
CA LEU A 98 5.36 -3.71 -12.74
C LEU A 98 6.65 -4.17 -12.04
N THR A 99 6.54 -4.75 -10.84
CA THR A 99 7.68 -5.34 -10.12
C THR A 99 8.29 -6.52 -10.88
N SER A 100 7.44 -7.38 -11.46
CA SER A 100 7.87 -8.49 -12.31
C SER A 100 8.61 -8.01 -13.57
N VAL A 101 8.12 -6.94 -14.19
CA VAL A 101 8.62 -6.45 -15.49
C VAL A 101 9.84 -5.54 -15.36
N LEU A 102 9.85 -4.65 -14.37
CA LEU A 102 10.84 -3.56 -14.24
C LEU A 102 11.63 -3.61 -12.92
N GLY A 103 11.29 -4.51 -12.00
CA GLY A 103 11.86 -4.57 -10.66
C GLY A 103 11.12 -3.71 -9.63
N ALA A 104 11.29 -4.05 -8.35
CA ALA A 104 10.55 -3.45 -7.24
C ALA A 104 10.78 -1.94 -7.12
N ASP A 105 12.06 -1.50 -7.12
CA ASP A 105 12.40 -0.08 -6.98
C ASP A 105 11.75 0.77 -8.06
N ARG A 106 11.73 0.27 -9.30
CA ARG A 106 11.13 1.00 -10.42
C ARG A 106 9.62 1.01 -10.34
N ALA A 107 8.99 -0.10 -9.94
CA ALA A 107 7.54 -0.15 -9.71
C ALA A 107 7.12 0.87 -8.64
N THR A 108 7.85 0.96 -7.52
CA THR A 108 7.59 1.95 -6.46
C THR A 108 7.72 3.39 -6.98
N GLN A 109 8.74 3.69 -7.77
CA GLN A 109 8.89 5.03 -8.38
C GLN A 109 7.76 5.36 -9.36
N LEU A 110 7.25 4.38 -10.10
CA LEU A 110 6.14 4.58 -11.02
C LEU A 110 4.83 4.82 -10.27
N LEU A 111 4.62 4.13 -9.15
CA LEU A 111 3.38 4.15 -8.36
C LEU A 111 3.39 5.13 -7.19
N GLN A 112 4.37 6.02 -7.10
CA GLN A 112 4.34 7.10 -6.11
C GLN A 112 3.20 8.10 -6.40
N PRO A 113 2.63 8.77 -5.38
CA PRO A 113 1.64 9.84 -5.57
C PRO A 113 2.13 10.97 -6.49
#